data_AF-A0AAF0AXL2-F1
#
_entry.id   AF-A0AAF0AXL2-F1
#
_cell.length_a   1.000
_cell.length_b   1.000
_cell.length_c   1.000
_cell.angle_alpha   90.00
_cell.angle_beta   90.00
_cell.angle_gamma   90.00
#
_symmetry.space_group_name_H-M   'P 1'
#
loop_
_entity.id
_entity.type
_entity.pdbx_description
1 polymer ?
#
loop_
_entity_poly.entity_id
_entity_poly.type
_entity_poly.pdbx_seq_one_letter_code
_entity_poly.pdbx_strand_id
1 'polypeptide(L)'
;MSDSINFREAGYNFTTILKRLEAATSRLEDLVESGHQPLPNLHRASRDHNAQTHSISMNSHTSHNGTNSPAIAAVREHSSPNVTPRHSSSNGKSDSSSPSIAAYDEFCSKYLNEYVQSSKKLGGLVQQQSEHVENAFKLLRGILVVAMKAKKPEYESPEFFEFLKPIQSELLSTTNIRDEHRTDPLFNQLSTVMSGISVLGWVTIEPAPVSFMSEMKDSSQFYANRVLKDFKGKDELQVSWVRSYLTLLTELVNYVKTHYKTGLVWSNKPDAPPLKDVMKNAANKQQQDESSGNSSSSGAGGLPPPPPPPPPSNDFWKDKEETKGDEKTGMGSVFAEINKGEVITSGLRKVDKHEMTHKNPDLRKTGPTPGPKPKTTSSGVKDELAVPPKPAKAPRIELENTKWFVENQVNNHSIVLEGVELKHTVQVIDCSNCTLIIKGKLNAVSLSNCKRTSVVVDALVAAFDITKCSNFGCQVMDYVPMIVVDQCDGGAVYLSKNSLKTEITTSNSSSLNVNVPTEDGDYAERAIPEQIKHRINEKGELVSEIVRHE
;
A
#
# COMPACT_ATOMS: atom_id res chain seq x y z
N MET A 1 44.66 35.23 23.95
CA MET A 1 44.57 35.95 22.66
C MET A 1 44.18 34.91 21.63
N SER A 2 42.87 34.65 21.50
CA SER A 2 41.95 35.28 20.52
C SER A 2 42.25 34.74 19.11
N ASP A 3 41.31 34.06 18.43
CA ASP A 3 40.05 34.67 17.98
C ASP A 3 38.83 33.74 17.99
N SER A 4 37.72 34.32 18.46
CA SER A 4 36.34 33.85 18.29
C SER A 4 35.66 34.85 17.37
N ILE A 5 35.17 34.42 16.20
CA ILE A 5 34.45 35.29 15.27
C ILE A 5 32.94 35.11 15.47
N ASN A 6 32.33 36.21 15.90
CA ASN A 6 30.90 36.50 15.97
C ASN A 6 30.21 36.32 14.60
N PHE A 7 29.03 35.70 14.60
CA PHE A 7 27.95 36.03 13.66
C PHE A 7 26.63 36.16 14.41
N ARG A 8 26.35 37.38 14.86
CA ARG A 8 25.02 37.90 15.21
C ARG A 8 24.82 39.16 14.37
N GLU A 9 23.96 39.12 13.36
CA GLU A 9 22.96 40.14 13.00
C GLU A 9 22.38 39.90 11.60
N ALA A 10 21.15 39.40 11.56
CA ALA A 10 20.12 39.78 10.59
C ALA A 10 18.77 39.64 11.30
N GLY A 11 18.36 40.72 11.98
CA GLY A 11 17.15 40.76 12.79
C GLY A 11 15.89 40.70 11.93
N TYR A 12 15.29 39.53 11.80
CA TYR A 12 13.88 39.42 11.41
C TYR A 12 13.02 39.64 12.64
N ASN A 13 12.36 40.80 12.70
CA ASN A 13 11.47 41.17 13.79
C ASN A 13 10.33 40.13 13.89
N PHE A 14 10.19 39.50 15.06
CA PHE A 14 9.21 38.44 15.37
C PHE A 14 7.77 38.86 15.00
N THR A 15 7.47 40.14 15.11
CA THR A 15 6.19 40.76 14.72
C THR A 15 5.91 40.63 13.22
N THR A 16 6.94 40.68 12.39
CA THR A 16 6.83 40.55 10.93
C THR A 16 6.59 39.09 10.53
N ILE A 17 7.16 38.15 11.27
CA ILE A 17 6.95 36.70 11.06
C ILE A 17 5.52 36.33 11.45
N LEU A 18 5.03 36.82 12.60
CA LEU A 18 3.64 36.63 13.03
C LEU A 18 2.63 37.20 12.04
N LYS A 19 2.85 38.43 11.55
CA LYS A 19 1.95 39.05 10.54
C LYS A 19 1.94 38.31 9.20
N ARG A 20 3.06 37.70 8.81
CA ARG A 20 3.13 36.86 7.59
C ARG A 20 2.47 35.50 7.78
N LEU A 21 2.56 34.93 8.99
CA LEU A 21 1.87 33.69 9.36
C LEU A 21 0.36 33.89 9.41
N GLU A 22 -0.11 35.00 10.01
CA GLU A 22 -1.52 35.38 10.06
C GLU A 22 -2.10 35.65 8.66
N ALA A 23 -1.32 36.29 7.78
CA ALA A 23 -1.70 36.49 6.37
C ALA A 23 -1.74 35.18 5.57
N ALA A 24 -0.89 34.21 5.90
CA ALA A 24 -0.87 32.90 5.25
C ALA A 24 -2.02 32.01 5.72
N THR A 25 -2.39 32.04 7.00
CA THR A 25 -3.53 31.30 7.54
C THR A 25 -4.87 31.91 7.07
N SER A 26 -4.97 33.24 7.01
CA SER A 26 -6.16 33.92 6.47
C SER A 26 -6.39 33.61 4.99
N ARG A 27 -5.33 33.45 4.18
CA ARG A 27 -5.46 33.04 2.76
C ARG A 27 -5.85 31.58 2.57
N LEU A 28 -5.48 30.71 3.51
CA LEU A 28 -5.93 29.31 3.53
C LEU A 28 -7.41 29.19 3.93
N GLU A 29 -7.89 30.05 4.83
CA GLU A 29 -9.30 30.13 5.19
C GLU A 29 -10.17 30.65 4.03
N ASP A 30 -9.72 31.67 3.28
CA ASP A 30 -10.40 32.17 2.07
C ASP A 30 -10.49 31.12 0.94
N LEU A 31 -9.52 30.22 0.81
CA LEU A 31 -9.52 29.11 -0.15
C LEU A 31 -10.51 27.99 0.24
N VAL A 32 -10.80 27.84 1.54
CA VAL A 32 -11.80 26.91 2.05
C VAL A 32 -13.22 27.47 1.90
N GLU A 33 -13.39 28.78 2.04
CA GLU A 33 -14.69 29.47 1.94
C GLU A 33 -15.13 29.72 0.48
N SER A 34 -14.19 29.98 -0.44
CA SER A 34 -14.47 30.17 -1.87
C SER A 34 -14.89 28.89 -2.62
N GLY A 35 -14.73 27.72 -1.99
CA GLY A 35 -15.27 26.44 -2.48
C GLY A 35 -16.77 26.25 -2.25
N HIS A 36 -17.47 27.24 -1.68
CA HIS A 36 -18.88 27.15 -1.29
C HIS A 36 -19.73 28.32 -1.80
N GLN A 37 -19.84 28.57 -3.12
CA GLN A 37 -21.03 29.26 -3.67
C GLN A 37 -21.45 28.77 -5.07
N PRO A 38 -22.73 28.39 -5.27
CA PRO A 38 -23.34 28.29 -6.58
C PRO A 38 -23.71 29.69 -7.10
N LEU A 39 -23.45 29.94 -8.38
CA LEU A 39 -23.76 31.20 -9.09
C LEU A 39 -25.20 31.69 -8.87
N PRO A 40 -25.41 33.00 -8.63
CA PRO A 40 -26.69 33.65 -8.93
C PRO A 40 -26.56 34.88 -9.84
N ASN A 41 -27.52 34.98 -10.75
CA ASN A 41 -27.78 36.12 -11.64
C ASN A 41 -28.22 37.40 -10.88
N LEU A 42 -27.79 38.56 -11.42
CA LEU A 42 -28.29 39.94 -11.30
C LEU A 42 -29.54 40.26 -10.42
N HIS A 43 -29.36 41.03 -9.32
CA HIS A 43 -29.89 42.41 -9.14
C HIS A 43 -29.54 43.06 -7.75
N ARG A 44 -28.80 44.16 -7.81
CA ARG A 44 -28.78 45.44 -7.04
C ARG A 44 -29.15 45.55 -5.52
N ALA A 45 -28.10 45.91 -4.75
CA ALA A 45 -27.91 46.93 -3.67
C ALA A 45 -28.91 47.18 -2.52
N SER A 46 -28.41 47.12 -1.27
CA SER A 46 -28.25 48.30 -0.37
C SER A 46 -27.51 47.97 0.95
N ARG A 47 -26.79 48.97 1.46
CA ARG A 47 -26.05 49.11 2.74
C ARG A 47 -26.86 48.78 4.01
N ASP A 48 -26.21 48.33 5.10
CA ASP A 48 -25.72 49.19 6.20
C ASP A 48 -25.05 48.41 7.37
N HIS A 49 -24.38 49.20 8.21
CA HIS A 49 -23.38 48.91 9.24
C HIS A 49 -23.93 48.63 10.67
N ASN A 50 -23.11 47.92 11.47
CA ASN A 50 -22.78 48.16 12.90
C ASN A 50 -23.55 47.47 14.07
N ALA A 51 -22.74 47.12 15.09
CA ALA A 51 -23.01 46.87 16.52
C ALA A 51 -23.69 45.52 16.90
N GLN A 52 -23.42 44.82 18.01
CA GLN A 52 -22.72 45.15 19.26
C GLN A 52 -22.40 43.86 20.06
N THR A 53 -21.45 44.02 20.97
CA THR A 53 -20.98 43.21 22.10
C THR A 53 -22.03 42.44 22.93
N HIS A 54 -21.61 41.37 23.65
CA HIS A 54 -21.73 41.29 25.12
C HIS A 54 -20.94 40.12 25.73
N SER A 55 -20.18 40.44 26.77
CA SER A 55 -19.44 39.59 27.71
C SER A 55 -20.22 39.47 29.03
N ILE A 56 -20.20 38.30 29.69
CA ILE A 56 -20.51 38.15 31.13
C ILE A 56 -19.64 37.04 31.78
N SER A 57 -19.19 37.35 33.00
CA SER A 57 -18.16 36.76 33.85
C SER A 57 -18.58 35.61 34.80
N MET A 58 -17.55 34.89 35.30
CA MET A 58 -17.25 34.41 36.68
C MET A 58 -18.33 33.73 37.56
N ASN A 59 -18.00 32.62 38.25
CA ASN A 59 -17.32 32.65 39.57
C ASN A 59 -17.01 31.26 40.16
N SER A 60 -16.02 31.26 41.06
CA SER A 60 -15.40 30.16 41.82
C SER A 60 -16.05 29.83 43.17
N HIS A 61 -15.87 28.60 43.69
CA HIS A 61 -15.87 28.31 45.14
C HIS A 61 -14.92 27.15 45.52
N THR A 62 -14.31 27.29 46.70
CA THR A 62 -13.27 26.47 47.34
C THR A 62 -13.82 25.52 48.42
N SER A 63 -13.10 24.44 48.74
CA SER A 63 -13.10 23.79 50.08
C SER A 63 -11.85 22.92 50.31
N HIS A 64 -11.38 22.93 51.57
CA HIS A 64 -10.13 22.35 52.11
C HIS A 64 -10.37 21.03 52.88
N ASN A 65 -9.35 20.14 52.87
CA ASN A 65 -8.81 19.26 53.94
C ASN A 65 -7.95 18.17 53.26
N GLY A 66 -6.81 17.65 53.72
CA GLY A 66 -6.02 17.74 54.96
C GLY A 66 -5.15 16.46 55.08
N THR A 67 -3.82 16.62 54.97
CA THR A 67 -2.71 15.88 55.63
C THR A 67 -2.65 14.34 55.71
N ASN A 68 -1.58 13.72 55.15
CA ASN A 68 -0.45 13.09 55.90
C ASN A 68 0.49 12.24 55.01
N SER A 69 1.80 12.50 55.09
CA SER A 69 2.88 11.53 54.86
C SER A 69 3.48 11.12 56.22
N PRO A 70 4.25 10.03 56.30
CA PRO A 70 5.70 10.25 56.40
C PRO A 70 6.57 9.19 55.68
N ALA A 71 7.87 9.51 55.59
CA ALA A 71 8.94 8.68 55.06
C ALA A 71 9.94 8.24 56.16
N ILE A 72 10.84 7.32 55.78
CA ILE A 72 12.22 7.06 56.29
C ILE A 72 12.43 5.86 57.25
N ALA A 73 13.19 4.84 56.81
CA ALA A 73 14.51 4.39 57.34
C ALA A 73 14.83 2.90 57.06
N ALA A 74 16.12 2.65 56.76
CA ALA A 74 16.79 1.38 56.42
C ALA A 74 17.11 0.47 57.64
N VAL A 75 17.58 -0.78 57.42
CA VAL A 75 18.93 -1.34 57.75
C VAL A 75 19.13 -2.77 57.15
N ARG A 76 20.29 -2.96 56.48
CA ARG A 76 21.26 -4.10 56.25
C ARG A 76 21.07 -5.47 56.98
N GLU A 77 21.69 -6.63 56.67
CA GLU A 77 22.72 -7.16 55.71
C GLU A 77 22.84 -8.71 55.82
N HIS A 78 23.66 -9.29 54.92
CA HIS A 78 24.38 -10.61 54.91
C HIS A 78 23.87 -11.62 53.86
N SER A 79 24.67 -12.27 53.01
CA SER A 79 26.12 -12.24 52.69
C SER A 79 26.35 -13.15 51.46
N SER A 80 27.24 -12.76 50.53
CA SER A 80 27.64 -13.50 49.31
C SER A 80 28.53 -14.74 49.59
N PRO A 81 28.91 -15.54 48.56
CA PRO A 81 30.13 -15.20 47.83
C PRO A 81 30.10 -15.43 46.29
N ASN A 82 30.60 -14.39 45.61
CA ASN A 82 31.42 -14.30 44.40
C ASN A 82 31.77 -15.58 43.57
N VAL A 83 31.41 -15.58 42.26
CA VAL A 83 32.20 -16.23 41.17
C VAL A 83 32.04 -15.42 39.86
N THR A 84 33.16 -15.23 39.17
CA THR A 84 33.46 -14.49 37.93
C THR A 84 32.70 -14.92 36.65
N PRO A 85 32.63 -14.06 35.61
CA PRO A 85 31.89 -14.35 34.37
C PRO A 85 32.65 -15.36 33.50
N ARG A 86 32.08 -16.56 33.34
CA ARG A 86 32.65 -17.62 32.50
C ARG A 86 32.14 -17.49 31.06
N HIS A 87 33.04 -17.13 30.16
CA HIS A 87 32.95 -17.47 28.74
C HIS A 87 32.47 -18.92 28.57
N SER A 88 31.28 -19.11 28.00
CA SER A 88 30.82 -20.43 27.58
C SER A 88 31.39 -20.74 26.20
N SER A 89 32.58 -21.36 26.20
CA SER A 89 33.10 -22.13 25.09
C SER A 89 32.16 -23.29 24.79
N SER A 90 31.65 -23.30 23.55
CA SER A 90 30.89 -24.41 22.98
C SER A 90 31.82 -25.61 22.78
N ASN A 91 31.50 -26.74 23.43
CA ASN A 91 32.09 -28.03 23.09
C ASN A 91 31.00 -28.95 22.53
N GLY A 92 31.27 -29.53 21.36
CA GLY A 92 30.29 -30.19 20.52
C GLY A 92 29.84 -31.57 21.00
N LYS A 93 28.57 -31.86 20.69
CA LYS A 93 28.04 -33.18 20.34
C LYS A 93 27.06 -33.03 19.17
N SER A 94 27.05 -34.06 18.34
CA SER A 94 26.41 -34.22 17.02
C SER A 94 24.88 -34.10 16.98
N ASP A 95 24.38 -33.55 15.88
CA ASP A 95 23.05 -33.72 15.26
C ASP A 95 21.83 -33.89 16.18
N SER A 96 21.51 -32.84 16.94
CA SER A 96 20.13 -32.54 17.32
C SER A 96 19.90 -31.04 17.07
N SER A 97 18.75 -30.73 16.47
CA SER A 97 18.40 -29.40 15.97
C SER A 97 18.64 -28.29 17.02
N SER A 98 19.13 -27.13 16.57
CA SER A 98 19.18 -25.92 17.40
C SER A 98 17.82 -25.70 18.09
N PRO A 99 17.77 -25.20 19.35
CA PRO A 99 16.52 -24.89 20.03
C PRO A 99 15.56 -24.02 19.20
N SER A 100 16.09 -23.12 18.36
CA SER A 100 15.27 -22.34 17.41
C SER A 100 14.61 -23.20 16.33
N ILE A 101 15.33 -24.16 15.75
CA ILE A 101 14.79 -25.05 14.72
C ILE A 101 13.76 -26.01 15.32
N ALA A 102 14.00 -26.54 16.52
CA ALA A 102 13.03 -27.36 17.23
C ALA A 102 11.74 -26.58 17.54
N ALA A 103 11.85 -25.34 18.00
CA ALA A 103 10.70 -24.46 18.21
C ALA A 103 9.93 -24.15 16.92
N TYR A 104 10.64 -24.01 15.78
CA TYR A 104 10.00 -23.85 14.47
C TYR A 104 9.23 -25.10 14.04
N ASP A 105 9.79 -26.28 14.30
CA ASP A 105 9.16 -27.57 13.97
C ASP A 105 7.88 -27.77 14.80
N GLU A 106 7.92 -27.46 16.09
CA GLU A 106 6.75 -27.46 16.96
C GLU A 106 5.69 -26.46 16.46
N PHE A 107 6.10 -25.24 16.15
CA PHE A 107 5.24 -24.20 15.57
C PHE A 107 4.54 -24.68 14.29
N CYS A 108 5.27 -25.30 13.36
CA CYS A 108 4.70 -25.82 12.11
C CYS A 108 3.74 -26.99 12.39
N SER A 109 4.10 -27.91 13.29
CA SER A 109 3.27 -29.07 13.62
C SER A 109 1.91 -28.68 14.20
N LYS A 110 1.84 -27.54 14.90
CA LYS A 110 0.64 -27.02 15.54
C LYS A 110 -0.12 -26.08 14.61
N TYR A 111 0.45 -24.92 14.31
CA TYR A 111 -0.28 -23.80 13.70
C TYR A 111 -0.37 -23.91 12.17
N LEU A 112 0.71 -24.31 11.51
CA LEU A 112 0.70 -24.51 10.05
C LEU A 112 -0.18 -25.71 9.69
N ASN A 113 -0.05 -26.80 10.44
CA ASN A 113 -0.89 -27.97 10.23
C ASN A 113 -2.38 -27.66 10.39
N GLU A 114 -2.76 -26.93 11.45
CA GLU A 114 -4.16 -26.54 11.68
C GLU A 114 -4.73 -25.72 10.50
N TYR A 115 -3.96 -24.74 10.00
CA TYR A 115 -4.35 -23.95 8.82
C TYR A 115 -4.51 -24.82 7.57
N VAL A 116 -3.53 -25.68 7.27
CA VAL A 116 -3.56 -26.55 6.07
C VAL A 116 -4.73 -27.53 6.14
N GLN A 117 -4.96 -28.16 7.30
CA GLN A 117 -6.09 -29.07 7.48
C GLN A 117 -7.44 -28.36 7.33
N SER A 118 -7.55 -27.13 7.82
CA SER A 118 -8.75 -26.31 7.66
C SER A 118 -8.96 -25.91 6.20
N SER A 119 -7.88 -25.61 5.48
CA SER A 119 -7.90 -25.28 4.04
C SER A 119 -8.32 -26.47 3.18
N LYS A 120 -7.85 -27.69 3.53
CA LYS A 120 -8.28 -28.95 2.88
C LYS A 120 -9.76 -29.23 3.07
N LYS A 121 -10.33 -28.88 4.24
CA LYS A 121 -11.77 -29.02 4.48
C LYS A 121 -12.60 -28.04 3.65
N LEU A 122 -12.09 -26.83 3.40
CA LEU A 122 -12.74 -25.87 2.50
C LEU A 122 -12.62 -26.28 1.02
N GLY A 123 -11.49 -26.88 0.64
CA GLY A 123 -11.25 -27.38 -0.72
C GLY A 123 -11.02 -26.26 -1.75
N GLY A 124 -11.10 -26.63 -3.03
CA GLY A 124 -11.00 -25.68 -4.15
C GLY A 124 -9.69 -24.88 -4.18
N LEU A 125 -9.79 -23.61 -4.59
CA LEU A 125 -8.63 -22.71 -4.68
C LEU A 125 -7.96 -22.43 -3.34
N VAL A 126 -8.73 -22.47 -2.23
CA VAL A 126 -8.19 -22.26 -0.88
C VAL A 126 -7.26 -23.42 -0.49
N GLN A 127 -7.64 -24.66 -0.82
CA GLN A 127 -6.74 -25.80 -0.64
C GLN A 127 -5.47 -25.65 -1.48
N GLN A 128 -5.59 -25.38 -2.78
CA GLN A 128 -4.44 -25.23 -3.68
C GLN A 128 -3.49 -24.13 -3.20
N GLN A 129 -4.03 -22.98 -2.79
CA GLN A 129 -3.23 -21.90 -2.23
C GLN A 129 -2.53 -22.31 -0.92
N SER A 130 -3.19 -23.11 -0.08
CA SER A 130 -2.59 -23.58 1.18
C SER A 130 -1.43 -24.56 0.98
N GLU A 131 -1.39 -25.30 -0.13
CA GLU A 131 -0.30 -26.21 -0.47
C GLU A 131 0.99 -25.43 -0.79
N HIS A 132 0.87 -24.32 -1.52
CA HIS A 132 1.99 -23.39 -1.74
C HIS A 132 2.46 -22.72 -0.44
N VAL A 133 1.53 -22.34 0.44
CA VAL A 133 1.88 -21.83 1.77
C VAL A 133 2.65 -22.90 2.57
N GLU A 134 2.18 -24.15 2.60
CA GLU A 134 2.86 -25.25 3.29
C GLU A 134 4.29 -25.43 2.78
N ASN A 135 4.47 -25.42 1.45
CA ASN A 135 5.79 -25.53 0.82
C ASN A 135 6.69 -24.33 1.14
N ALA A 136 6.16 -23.11 1.14
CA ALA A 136 6.91 -21.91 1.52
C ALA A 136 7.44 -22.01 2.96
N PHE A 137 6.64 -22.53 3.91
CA PHE A 137 7.10 -22.76 5.30
C PHE A 137 8.14 -23.88 5.40
N LYS A 138 8.07 -24.93 4.58
CA LYS A 138 9.12 -25.97 4.48
C LYS A 138 10.44 -25.38 3.97
N LEU A 139 10.36 -24.52 2.94
CA LEU A 139 11.52 -23.81 2.41
C LEU A 139 12.11 -22.82 3.42
N LEU A 140 11.26 -22.11 4.18
CA LEU A 140 11.71 -21.25 5.26
C LEU A 140 12.51 -22.05 6.31
N ARG A 141 12.07 -23.25 6.67
CA ARG A 141 12.86 -24.15 7.55
C ARG A 141 14.25 -24.42 6.97
N GLY A 142 14.32 -24.73 5.68
CA GLY A 142 15.57 -24.96 4.96
C GLY A 142 16.49 -23.73 5.03
N ILE A 143 15.93 -22.53 4.83
CA ILE A 143 16.65 -21.27 4.95
C ILE A 143 17.25 -21.09 6.35
N LEU A 144 16.46 -21.34 7.40
CA LEU A 144 16.92 -21.24 8.79
C LEU A 144 18.08 -22.20 9.06
N VAL A 145 17.99 -23.45 8.61
CA VAL A 145 19.04 -24.47 8.81
C VAL A 145 20.33 -24.11 8.05
N VAL A 146 20.21 -23.61 6.82
CA VAL A 146 21.36 -23.21 6.00
C VAL A 146 22.04 -21.97 6.59
N ALA A 147 21.28 -20.96 7.01
CA ALA A 147 21.82 -19.74 7.61
C ALA A 147 22.68 -20.03 8.85
N MET A 148 22.25 -20.95 9.71
CA MET A 148 23.00 -21.36 10.90
C MET A 148 24.36 -22.04 10.59
N LYS A 149 24.54 -22.54 9.36
CA LYS A 149 25.77 -23.24 8.92
C LYS A 149 26.66 -22.37 8.04
N ALA A 150 26.06 -21.47 7.27
CA ALA A 150 26.76 -20.62 6.32
C ALA A 150 27.27 -19.33 6.94
N LYS A 151 28.37 -18.81 6.38
CA LYS A 151 28.79 -17.42 6.60
C LYS A 151 27.75 -16.47 5.99
N LYS A 152 27.47 -15.35 6.68
CA LYS A 152 26.56 -14.30 6.18
C LYS A 152 27.03 -13.78 4.81
N PRO A 153 26.22 -13.92 3.75
CA PRO A 153 26.50 -13.32 2.45
C PRO A 153 26.16 -11.83 2.45
N GLU A 154 26.55 -11.14 1.38
CA GLU A 154 26.04 -9.81 1.07
C GLU A 154 24.62 -9.91 0.50
N TYR A 155 23.72 -9.00 0.89
CA TYR A 155 22.31 -9.08 0.52
C TYR A 155 22.03 -8.91 -0.99
N GLU A 156 22.98 -8.30 -1.71
CA GLU A 156 22.89 -8.05 -3.15
C GLU A 156 23.65 -9.10 -3.97
N SER A 157 24.20 -10.13 -3.32
CA SER A 157 25.00 -11.14 -4.00
C SER A 157 24.11 -12.08 -4.85
N PRO A 158 24.56 -12.50 -6.04
CA PRO A 158 23.83 -13.47 -6.87
C PRO A 158 23.50 -14.77 -6.14
N GLU A 159 24.39 -15.22 -5.24
CA GLU A 159 24.19 -16.42 -4.43
C GLU A 159 23.05 -16.26 -3.43
N PHE A 160 22.88 -15.07 -2.85
CA PHE A 160 21.78 -14.80 -1.94
C PHE A 160 20.43 -14.76 -2.66
N PHE A 161 20.38 -14.19 -3.86
CA PHE A 161 19.19 -14.25 -4.71
C PHE A 161 18.85 -15.69 -5.13
N GLU A 162 19.85 -16.48 -5.56
CA GLU A 162 19.68 -17.89 -5.92
C GLU A 162 19.15 -18.71 -4.72
N PHE A 163 19.62 -18.41 -3.52
CA PHE A 163 19.18 -19.04 -2.28
C PHE A 163 17.71 -18.78 -1.93
N LEU A 164 17.21 -17.57 -2.18
CA LEU A 164 15.82 -17.19 -1.89
C LEU A 164 14.85 -17.53 -3.02
N LYS A 165 15.34 -17.81 -4.23
CA LYS A 165 14.50 -18.08 -5.40
C LYS A 165 13.42 -19.15 -5.17
N PRO A 166 13.68 -20.29 -4.51
CA PRO A 166 12.63 -21.30 -4.28
C PRO A 166 11.46 -20.77 -3.45
N ILE A 167 11.72 -20.07 -2.35
CA ILE A 167 10.64 -19.52 -1.51
C ILE A 167 9.91 -18.41 -2.25
N GLN A 168 10.62 -17.57 -3.01
CA GLN A 168 10.00 -16.53 -3.85
C GLN A 168 9.05 -17.14 -4.90
N SER A 169 9.39 -18.29 -5.47
CA SER A 169 8.52 -19.00 -6.41
C SER A 169 7.20 -19.44 -5.76
N GLU A 170 7.24 -19.98 -4.55
CA GLU A 170 6.01 -20.38 -3.82
C GLU A 170 5.14 -19.17 -3.44
N LEU A 171 5.76 -18.04 -3.06
CA LEU A 171 5.05 -16.79 -2.79
C LEU A 171 4.37 -16.23 -4.04
N LEU A 172 5.02 -16.32 -5.20
CA LEU A 172 4.46 -15.92 -6.47
C LEU A 172 3.28 -16.82 -6.88
N SER A 173 3.42 -18.14 -6.76
CA SER A 173 2.31 -19.08 -7.02
C SER A 173 1.10 -18.81 -6.12
N THR A 174 1.33 -18.51 -4.84
CA THR A 174 0.29 -18.10 -3.89
C THR A 174 -0.45 -16.83 -4.35
N THR A 175 0.28 -15.89 -4.94
CA THR A 175 -0.26 -14.63 -5.48
C THR A 175 -1.04 -14.87 -6.78
N ASN A 176 -0.50 -15.66 -7.70
CA ASN A 176 -1.11 -15.95 -8.99
C ASN A 176 -2.49 -16.63 -8.84
N ILE A 177 -2.63 -17.56 -7.89
CA ILE A 177 -3.94 -18.20 -7.61
C ILE A 177 -5.02 -17.14 -7.31
N ARG A 178 -4.69 -16.08 -6.55
CA ARG A 178 -5.63 -14.99 -6.29
C ARG A 178 -5.84 -14.13 -7.54
N ASP A 179 -4.77 -13.78 -8.23
CA ASP A 179 -4.80 -12.82 -9.35
C ASP A 179 -5.51 -13.34 -10.59
N GLU A 180 -5.42 -14.63 -10.86
CA GLU A 180 -6.10 -15.31 -11.96
C GLU A 180 -7.59 -15.55 -11.66
N HIS A 181 -7.99 -15.52 -10.38
CA HIS A 181 -9.35 -15.85 -9.92
C HIS A 181 -10.03 -14.67 -9.23
N ARG A 182 -9.91 -13.46 -9.79
CA ARG A 182 -10.46 -12.21 -9.21
C ARG A 182 -11.97 -12.17 -9.04
N THR A 183 -12.70 -12.98 -9.80
CA THR A 183 -14.16 -13.07 -9.76
C THR A 183 -14.66 -14.24 -8.90
N ASP A 184 -13.76 -15.02 -8.28
CA ASP A 184 -14.14 -16.19 -7.50
C ASP A 184 -14.85 -15.78 -6.19
N PRO A 185 -15.89 -16.51 -5.75
CA PRO A 185 -16.58 -16.22 -4.49
C PRO A 185 -15.67 -16.26 -3.25
N LEU A 186 -14.56 -17.01 -3.30
CA LEU A 186 -13.56 -17.12 -2.23
C LEU A 186 -12.44 -16.07 -2.36
N PHE A 187 -12.62 -15.03 -3.17
CA PHE A 187 -11.60 -14.00 -3.41
C PHE A 187 -11.11 -13.32 -2.12
N ASN A 188 -11.98 -13.10 -1.14
CA ASN A 188 -11.57 -12.51 0.16
C ASN A 188 -10.69 -13.46 0.98
N GLN A 189 -10.92 -14.78 0.90
CA GLN A 189 -10.08 -15.81 1.50
C GLN A 189 -8.71 -15.81 0.83
N LEU A 190 -8.68 -15.88 -0.51
CA LEU A 190 -7.44 -15.84 -1.28
C LEU A 190 -6.63 -14.56 -1.04
N SER A 191 -7.32 -13.42 -0.89
CA SER A 191 -6.71 -12.12 -0.57
C SER A 191 -6.21 -12.03 0.88
N THR A 192 -6.86 -12.72 1.81
CA THR A 192 -6.39 -12.83 3.21
C THR A 192 -5.02 -13.49 3.25
N VAL A 193 -4.84 -14.58 2.53
CA VAL A 193 -3.57 -15.30 2.46
C VAL A 193 -2.51 -14.50 1.70
N MET A 194 -2.84 -13.98 0.51
CA MET A 194 -1.88 -13.23 -0.29
C MET A 194 -1.34 -12.00 0.47
N SER A 195 -2.20 -11.25 1.15
CA SER A 195 -1.75 -10.05 1.88
C SER A 195 -0.83 -10.39 3.06
N GLY A 196 -1.05 -11.55 3.70
CA GLY A 196 -0.27 -11.99 4.87
C GLY A 196 1.00 -12.76 4.54
N ILE A 197 1.06 -13.46 3.40
CA ILE A 197 2.14 -14.42 3.13
C ILE A 197 3.51 -13.76 2.97
N SER A 198 3.56 -12.46 2.63
CA SER A 198 4.77 -11.64 2.60
C SER A 198 5.50 -11.60 3.94
N VAL A 199 4.87 -11.98 5.05
CA VAL A 199 5.52 -12.18 6.35
C VAL A 199 6.77 -13.04 6.26
N LEU A 200 6.81 -14.02 5.35
CA LEU A 200 7.95 -14.93 5.16
C LEU A 200 9.21 -14.22 4.65
N GLY A 201 9.08 -13.00 4.12
CA GLY A 201 10.20 -12.16 3.69
C GLY A 201 11.05 -11.62 4.84
N TRP A 202 10.67 -11.82 6.10
CA TRP A 202 11.39 -11.31 7.27
C TRP A 202 12.88 -11.72 7.32
N VAL A 203 13.23 -12.83 6.68
CA VAL A 203 14.60 -13.35 6.59
C VAL A 203 15.58 -12.42 5.86
N THR A 204 15.05 -11.42 5.13
CA THR A 204 15.84 -10.38 4.45
C THR A 204 15.79 -9.03 5.16
N ILE A 205 15.17 -8.94 6.34
CA ILE A 205 14.92 -7.69 7.04
C ILE A 205 15.82 -7.60 8.28
N GLU A 206 16.65 -6.56 8.31
CA GLU A 206 17.47 -6.19 9.45
C GLU A 206 17.39 -4.66 9.68
N PRO A 207 17.50 -4.17 10.92
CA PRO A 207 17.57 -4.92 12.19
C PRO A 207 16.19 -5.24 12.79
N ALA A 208 15.09 -4.93 12.11
CA ALA A 208 13.74 -4.92 12.70
C ALA A 208 12.73 -5.85 11.98
N PRO A 209 12.97 -7.17 11.89
CA PRO A 209 12.07 -8.09 11.20
C PRO A 209 10.66 -8.17 11.82
N VAL A 210 10.54 -8.05 13.14
CA VAL A 210 9.25 -8.13 13.86
C VAL A 210 8.30 -7.00 13.48
N SER A 211 8.83 -5.78 13.22
CA SER A 211 8.01 -4.64 12.80
C SER A 211 7.39 -4.89 11.43
N PHE A 212 8.23 -5.26 10.46
CA PHE A 212 7.82 -5.67 9.12
C PHE A 212 6.76 -6.79 9.16
N MET A 213 6.99 -7.83 9.96
CA MET A 213 6.05 -8.94 10.05
C MET A 213 4.70 -8.54 10.65
N SER A 214 4.68 -7.59 11.59
CA SER A 214 3.45 -7.08 12.19
C SER A 214 2.61 -6.32 11.16
N GLU A 215 3.25 -5.50 10.31
CA GLU A 215 2.57 -4.81 9.19
C GLU A 215 1.96 -5.79 8.18
N MET A 216 2.70 -6.85 7.80
CA MET A 216 2.20 -7.87 6.88
C MET A 216 1.04 -8.68 7.50
N LYS A 217 1.08 -8.94 8.81
CA LYS A 217 -0.05 -9.56 9.52
C LYS A 217 -1.28 -8.64 9.50
N ASP A 218 -1.11 -7.36 9.77
CA ASP A 218 -2.22 -6.39 9.82
C ASP A 218 -2.87 -6.19 8.44
N SER A 219 -2.09 -6.29 7.36
CA SER A 219 -2.64 -6.25 5.99
C SER A 219 -3.57 -7.45 5.72
N SER A 220 -3.23 -8.64 6.21
CA SER A 220 -4.08 -9.84 6.15
C SER A 220 -5.37 -9.66 6.94
N GLN A 221 -5.29 -9.01 8.11
CA GLN A 221 -6.43 -8.75 8.98
C GLN A 221 -7.57 -8.00 8.27
N PHE A 222 -7.24 -7.11 7.33
CA PHE A 222 -8.25 -6.36 6.56
C PHE A 222 -9.19 -7.28 5.77
N TYR A 223 -8.65 -8.23 5.01
CA TYR A 223 -9.45 -9.19 4.23
C TYR A 223 -10.06 -10.26 5.14
N ALA A 224 -9.34 -10.70 6.16
CA ALA A 224 -9.86 -11.60 7.18
C ALA A 224 -11.15 -11.07 7.82
N ASN A 225 -11.19 -9.78 8.17
CA ASN A 225 -12.37 -9.13 8.73
C ASN A 225 -13.57 -9.15 7.78
N ARG A 226 -13.35 -9.11 6.46
CA ARG A 226 -14.43 -9.24 5.46
C ARG A 226 -14.99 -10.66 5.46
N VAL A 227 -14.13 -11.67 5.41
CA VAL A 227 -14.56 -13.07 5.51
C VAL A 227 -15.30 -13.32 6.83
N LEU A 228 -14.78 -12.84 7.95
CA LEU A 228 -15.46 -12.96 9.25
C LEU A 228 -16.81 -12.25 9.25
N LYS A 229 -16.94 -11.07 8.64
CA LYS A 229 -18.21 -10.36 8.53
C LYS A 229 -19.23 -11.15 7.70
N ASP A 230 -18.79 -11.74 6.60
CA ASP A 230 -19.68 -12.39 5.63
C ASP A 230 -20.14 -13.77 6.13
N PHE A 231 -19.30 -14.49 6.87
CA PHE A 231 -19.53 -15.88 7.26
C PHE A 231 -19.80 -16.12 8.75
N LYS A 232 -19.58 -15.14 9.65
CA LYS A 232 -19.89 -15.30 11.08
C LYS A 232 -21.37 -15.58 11.30
N GLY A 233 -21.68 -16.67 12.00
CA GLY A 233 -23.04 -17.14 12.22
C GLY A 233 -23.70 -17.80 10.99
N LYS A 234 -22.93 -18.02 9.91
CA LYS A 234 -23.40 -18.71 8.69
C LYS A 234 -22.55 -19.95 8.39
N ASP A 235 -21.23 -19.83 8.43
CA ASP A 235 -20.28 -20.90 8.15
C ASP A 235 -19.12 -20.85 9.15
N GLU A 236 -19.16 -21.74 10.14
CA GLU A 236 -18.12 -21.85 11.17
C GLU A 236 -16.80 -22.40 10.63
N LEU A 237 -16.81 -23.12 9.51
CA LEU A 237 -15.59 -23.63 8.88
C LEU A 237 -14.77 -22.46 8.28
N GLN A 238 -15.44 -21.52 7.62
CA GLN A 238 -14.80 -20.29 7.12
C GLN A 238 -14.24 -19.44 8.28
N VAL A 239 -15.02 -19.28 9.36
CA VAL A 239 -14.61 -18.50 10.53
C VAL A 239 -13.38 -19.13 11.22
N SER A 240 -13.40 -20.45 11.42
CA SER A 240 -12.26 -21.16 12.03
C SER A 240 -11.04 -21.17 11.12
N TRP A 241 -11.20 -21.30 9.81
CA TRP A 241 -10.12 -21.19 8.83
C TRP A 241 -9.43 -19.82 8.85
N VAL A 242 -10.19 -18.72 8.87
CA VAL A 242 -9.60 -17.38 8.98
C VAL A 242 -8.81 -17.22 10.27
N ARG A 243 -9.38 -17.69 11.39
CA ARG A 243 -8.72 -17.60 12.70
C ARG A 243 -7.44 -18.43 12.75
N SER A 244 -7.42 -19.62 12.16
CA SER A 244 -6.22 -20.46 12.13
C SER A 244 -5.10 -19.81 11.32
N TYR A 245 -5.41 -19.16 10.19
CA TYR A 245 -4.42 -18.40 9.42
C TYR A 245 -3.87 -17.19 10.18
N LEU A 246 -4.72 -16.37 10.82
CA LEU A 246 -4.26 -15.23 11.61
C LEU A 246 -3.43 -15.66 12.83
N THR A 247 -3.77 -16.81 13.43
CA THR A 247 -3.01 -17.41 14.53
C THR A 247 -1.63 -17.88 14.03
N LEU A 248 -1.57 -18.53 12.87
CA LEU A 248 -0.32 -18.91 12.21
C LEU A 248 0.63 -17.71 12.04
N LEU A 249 0.13 -16.59 11.51
CA LEU A 249 0.94 -15.37 11.34
C LEU A 249 1.39 -14.78 12.69
N THR A 250 0.49 -14.73 13.68
CA THR A 250 0.79 -14.21 15.02
C THR A 250 1.90 -15.01 15.71
N GLU A 251 1.82 -16.34 15.60
CA GLU A 251 2.77 -17.22 16.27
C GLU A 251 4.11 -17.26 15.54
N LEU A 252 4.13 -17.04 14.23
CA LEU A 252 5.38 -16.80 13.50
C LEU A 252 6.08 -15.52 13.98
N VAL A 253 5.33 -14.43 14.19
CA VAL A 253 5.87 -13.19 14.77
C VAL A 253 6.46 -13.44 16.16
N ASN A 254 5.77 -14.19 17.02
CA ASN A 254 6.26 -14.55 18.35
C ASN A 254 7.54 -15.40 18.30
N TYR A 255 7.58 -16.37 17.38
CA TYR A 255 8.78 -17.18 17.12
C TYR A 255 9.97 -16.32 16.72
N VAL A 256 9.81 -15.42 15.73
CA VAL A 256 10.88 -14.51 15.28
C VAL A 256 11.29 -13.54 16.37
N LYS A 257 10.34 -12.98 17.12
CA LYS A 257 10.62 -12.10 18.26
C LYS A 257 11.48 -12.78 19.34
N THR A 258 11.32 -14.08 19.53
CA THR A 258 12.04 -14.87 20.53
C THR A 258 13.42 -15.29 20.05
N HIS A 259 13.55 -15.74 18.79
CA HIS A 259 14.76 -16.38 18.29
C HIS A 259 15.60 -15.53 17.31
N TYR A 260 15.00 -14.52 16.66
CA TYR A 260 15.59 -13.77 15.55
C TYR A 260 15.29 -12.26 15.66
N LYS A 261 15.46 -11.71 16.87
CA LYS A 261 15.06 -10.33 17.21
C LYS A 261 15.63 -9.26 16.25
N THR A 262 16.85 -9.45 15.76
CA THR A 262 17.57 -8.49 14.91
C THR A 262 17.72 -8.93 13.46
N GLY A 263 17.04 -10.01 13.05
CA GLY A 263 17.16 -10.60 11.72
C GLY A 263 17.63 -12.05 11.75
N LEU A 264 17.83 -12.60 10.55
CA LEU A 264 18.28 -13.97 10.35
C LEU A 264 19.69 -14.17 10.95
N VAL A 265 19.85 -15.18 11.80
CA VAL A 265 21.13 -15.46 12.47
C VAL A 265 21.98 -16.37 11.59
N TRP A 266 23.16 -15.87 11.22
CA TRP A 266 24.16 -16.59 10.44
C TRP A 266 25.25 -17.20 11.31
N SER A 267 26.01 -18.17 10.78
CA SER A 267 27.14 -18.76 11.50
C SER A 267 28.23 -17.71 11.80
N ASN A 268 28.67 -17.67 13.06
CA ASN A 268 29.77 -16.82 13.53
C ASN A 268 31.13 -17.55 13.59
N LYS A 269 31.18 -18.80 13.12
CA LYS A 269 32.41 -19.59 13.15
C LYS A 269 33.40 -19.05 12.11
N PRO A 270 34.69 -18.89 12.46
CA PRO A 270 35.70 -18.34 11.54
C PRO A 270 35.93 -19.24 10.30
N ASP A 271 35.63 -20.53 10.40
CA ASP A 271 35.72 -21.56 9.37
C ASP A 271 34.36 -21.85 8.70
N ALA A 272 33.34 -21.02 8.91
CA ALA A 272 32.03 -21.24 8.29
C ALA A 272 32.13 -21.17 6.75
N PRO A 273 31.66 -22.21 6.03
CA PRO A 273 31.69 -22.22 4.57
C PRO A 273 30.82 -21.10 3.97
N PRO A 274 31.17 -20.60 2.76
CA PRO A 274 30.31 -19.72 2.00
C PRO A 274 28.93 -20.33 1.74
N LEU A 275 27.90 -19.48 1.63
CA LEU A 275 26.51 -19.91 1.38
C LEU A 275 26.39 -20.91 0.22
N LYS A 276 27.07 -20.63 -0.90
CA LYS A 276 27.06 -21.47 -2.11
C LYS A 276 27.49 -22.92 -1.85
N ASP A 277 28.46 -23.13 -0.96
CA ASP A 277 28.98 -24.46 -0.65
C ASP A 277 28.03 -25.22 0.29
N VAL A 278 27.40 -24.52 1.23
CA VAL A 278 26.37 -25.11 2.09
C VAL A 278 25.15 -25.52 1.29
N MET A 279 24.72 -24.71 0.32
CA MET A 279 23.61 -25.02 -0.57
C MET A 279 23.89 -26.28 -1.41
N LYS A 280 25.08 -26.40 -2.00
CA LYS A 280 25.49 -27.60 -2.76
C LYS A 280 25.53 -28.86 -1.89
N ASN A 281 26.06 -28.74 -0.67
CA ASN A 281 26.12 -29.86 0.26
C ASN A 281 24.72 -30.27 0.76
N ALA A 282 23.79 -29.33 0.90
CA ALA A 282 22.39 -29.62 1.23
C ALA A 282 21.68 -30.34 0.07
N ALA A 283 21.91 -29.92 -1.18
CA ALA A 283 21.36 -30.56 -2.36
C ALA A 283 21.90 -31.99 -2.57
N ASN A 284 23.21 -32.20 -2.35
CA ASN A 284 23.82 -33.53 -2.46
C ASN A 284 23.34 -34.52 -1.38
N LYS A 285 23.02 -34.04 -0.17
CA LYS A 285 22.42 -34.89 0.88
C LYS A 285 21.00 -35.33 0.55
N GLN A 286 20.20 -34.48 -0.08
CA GLN A 286 18.84 -34.84 -0.50
C GLN A 286 18.83 -35.93 -1.59
N GLN A 287 19.84 -35.99 -2.46
CA GLN A 287 19.99 -37.08 -3.44
C GLN A 287 20.50 -38.40 -2.84
N GLN A 288 21.19 -38.37 -1.68
CA GLN A 288 21.64 -39.59 -1.00
C GLN A 288 20.54 -40.25 -0.16
N ASP A 289 19.66 -39.46 0.48
CA ASP A 289 18.56 -40.00 1.29
C ASP A 289 17.42 -40.64 0.47
N GLU A 290 17.23 -40.27 -0.80
CA GLU A 290 16.30 -40.99 -1.71
C GLU A 290 16.83 -42.35 -2.20
N SER A 291 18.14 -42.63 -2.04
CA SER A 291 18.77 -43.88 -2.50
C SER A 291 18.90 -44.96 -1.42
N SER A 292 18.46 -44.69 -0.19
CA SER A 292 18.48 -45.65 0.93
C SER A 292 17.08 -46.13 1.30
N GLY A 293 16.43 -46.80 0.35
CA GLY A 293 15.11 -47.41 0.53
C GLY A 293 15.01 -48.75 -0.20
N ASN A 294 15.38 -49.82 0.50
CA ASN A 294 15.10 -51.23 0.25
C ASN A 294 15.87 -51.99 -0.85
N SER A 295 16.73 -52.89 -0.41
CA SER A 295 17.38 -53.95 -1.19
C SER A 295 16.58 -55.26 -1.14
N SER A 296 16.21 -55.81 -2.30
CA SER A 296 16.22 -57.27 -2.52
C SER A 296 16.14 -57.65 -4.02
N SER A 297 17.06 -58.53 -4.40
CA SER A 297 17.13 -59.45 -5.57
C SER A 297 17.42 -58.92 -6.99
N SER A 298 18.67 -59.16 -7.39
CA SER A 298 19.11 -59.93 -8.56
C SER A 298 18.70 -59.53 -9.99
N GLY A 299 19.71 -59.09 -10.76
CA GLY A 299 20.05 -59.75 -12.03
C GLY A 299 19.58 -59.13 -13.35
N ALA A 300 20.57 -58.65 -14.11
CA ALA A 300 20.68 -58.62 -15.58
C ALA A 300 20.00 -57.49 -16.39
N GLY A 301 20.80 -56.91 -17.30
CA GLY A 301 20.35 -56.31 -18.57
C GLY A 301 20.45 -54.78 -18.66
N GLY A 302 21.45 -54.27 -19.36
CA GLY A 302 21.57 -52.85 -19.69
C GLY A 302 20.63 -52.40 -20.80
N LEU A 303 20.18 -51.14 -20.72
CA LEU A 303 19.55 -50.37 -21.81
C LEU A 303 19.98 -48.87 -21.70
N PRO A 304 20.08 -48.14 -22.84
CA PRO A 304 20.70 -46.80 -22.95
C PRO A 304 19.82 -45.65 -22.40
N PRO A 305 20.38 -44.43 -22.20
CA PRO A 305 19.66 -43.30 -21.59
C PRO A 305 18.49 -42.78 -22.44
N PRO A 306 17.41 -42.28 -21.82
CA PRO A 306 16.25 -41.72 -22.54
C PRO A 306 16.59 -40.37 -23.23
N PRO A 307 16.04 -40.09 -24.41
CA PRO A 307 16.26 -38.85 -25.15
C PRO A 307 15.49 -37.65 -24.55
N PRO A 308 15.95 -36.41 -24.80
CA PRO A 308 15.35 -35.18 -24.26
C PRO A 308 13.96 -34.90 -24.87
N PRO A 309 13.05 -34.24 -24.11
CA PRO A 309 11.71 -33.90 -24.59
C PRO A 309 11.74 -32.81 -25.69
N PRO A 310 10.90 -32.92 -26.73
CA PRO A 310 10.84 -31.95 -27.82
C PRO A 310 10.15 -30.64 -27.41
N PRO A 311 10.49 -29.51 -28.07
CA PRO A 311 9.89 -28.20 -27.81
C PRO A 311 8.41 -28.14 -28.29
N PRO A 312 7.56 -27.32 -27.67
CA PRO A 312 6.17 -27.18 -28.06
C PRO A 312 6.04 -26.48 -29.42
N SER A 313 5.34 -27.13 -30.37
CA SER A 313 5.05 -26.57 -31.68
C SER A 313 3.79 -25.71 -31.68
N ASN A 314 3.88 -24.55 -32.34
CA ASN A 314 2.79 -23.66 -32.74
C ASN A 314 1.91 -24.33 -33.80
N ASP A 315 0.69 -24.73 -33.45
CA ASP A 315 -0.36 -25.09 -34.41
C ASP A 315 -1.59 -24.20 -34.17
N PHE A 316 -1.54 -22.97 -34.69
CA PHE A 316 -2.64 -22.01 -34.63
C PHE A 316 -3.34 -21.76 -35.97
N TRP A 317 -2.92 -22.41 -37.06
CA TRP A 317 -3.52 -22.20 -38.38
C TRP A 317 -3.47 -23.45 -39.26
N LYS A 318 -4.54 -24.26 -39.26
CA LYS A 318 -4.92 -24.98 -40.48
C LYS A 318 -6.39 -25.38 -40.50
N ASP A 319 -7.02 -25.00 -41.61
CA ASP A 319 -8.43 -25.17 -41.96
C ASP A 319 -8.92 -26.61 -41.90
N LYS A 320 -10.18 -26.78 -41.49
CA LYS A 320 -10.94 -28.03 -41.62
C LYS A 320 -12.11 -27.79 -42.57
N GLU A 321 -12.08 -28.48 -43.71
CA GLU A 321 -13.21 -28.70 -44.59
C GLU A 321 -14.32 -29.51 -43.89
N GLU A 322 -15.56 -29.23 -44.28
CA GLU A 322 -16.81 -29.70 -43.71
C GLU A 322 -17.15 -31.17 -44.05
N THR A 323 -17.97 -31.79 -43.19
CA THR A 323 -19.06 -32.65 -43.66
C THR A 323 -20.27 -32.63 -42.70
N LYS A 324 -21.35 -31.99 -43.19
CA LYS A 324 -22.80 -32.13 -42.96
C LYS A 324 -23.37 -32.53 -41.58
N GLY A 325 -24.18 -31.62 -41.02
CA GLY A 325 -25.26 -31.89 -40.07
C GLY A 325 -25.99 -30.61 -39.66
N ASP A 326 -27.32 -30.59 -39.76
CA ASP A 326 -28.22 -29.43 -39.86
C ASP A 326 -28.55 -28.69 -38.53
N GLU A 327 -28.98 -27.44 -38.70
CA GLU A 327 -29.71 -26.50 -37.82
C GLU A 327 -29.14 -25.92 -36.49
N LYS A 328 -28.87 -24.60 -36.59
CA LYS A 328 -29.36 -23.46 -35.75
C LYS A 328 -28.57 -22.96 -34.53
N THR A 329 -28.37 -21.63 -34.61
CA THR A 329 -28.12 -20.60 -33.56
C THR A 329 -26.70 -20.46 -33.01
N GLY A 330 -25.90 -19.62 -33.69
CA GLY A 330 -24.60 -19.16 -33.20
C GLY A 330 -24.33 -17.70 -33.58
N MET A 331 -23.75 -16.96 -32.62
CA MET A 331 -23.47 -15.50 -32.59
C MET A 331 -22.73 -14.90 -33.81
N GLY A 332 -22.29 -15.71 -34.78
CA GLY A 332 -21.65 -15.28 -36.02
C GLY A 332 -22.61 -14.70 -37.06
N SER A 333 -23.91 -15.00 -36.98
CA SER A 333 -24.93 -14.38 -37.86
C SER A 333 -25.07 -12.88 -37.62
N VAL A 334 -24.81 -12.42 -36.39
CA VAL A 334 -25.01 -11.03 -35.98
C VAL A 334 -23.91 -10.12 -36.52
N PHE A 335 -22.68 -10.62 -36.61
CA PHE A 335 -21.54 -9.87 -37.16
C PHE A 335 -21.55 -9.80 -38.70
N ALA A 336 -22.16 -10.79 -39.37
CA ALA A 336 -22.35 -10.76 -40.83
C ALA A 336 -23.48 -9.80 -41.27
N GLU A 337 -24.48 -9.55 -40.41
CA GLU A 337 -25.51 -8.54 -40.68
C GLU A 337 -24.98 -7.11 -40.55
N ILE A 338 -24.05 -6.84 -39.63
CA ILE A 338 -23.50 -5.51 -39.37
C ILE A 338 -22.67 -4.96 -40.53
N ASN A 339 -22.05 -5.80 -41.37
CA ASN A 339 -21.18 -5.37 -42.46
C ASN A 339 -21.90 -5.09 -43.80
N LYS A 340 -23.24 -4.99 -43.84
CA LYS A 340 -24.01 -4.74 -45.07
C LYS A 340 -24.38 -3.28 -45.36
N GLY A 341 -23.88 -2.32 -44.58
CA GLY A 341 -24.01 -0.89 -44.88
C GLY A 341 -25.45 -0.43 -45.16
N GLU A 342 -25.62 0.50 -46.11
CA GLU A 342 -26.85 1.26 -46.41
C GLU A 342 -28.11 0.41 -46.73
N VAL A 343 -27.96 -0.90 -46.94
CA VAL A 343 -29.05 -1.84 -47.26
C VAL A 343 -29.81 -2.35 -46.02
N ILE A 344 -29.28 -2.17 -44.80
CA ILE A 344 -29.92 -2.59 -43.52
C ILE A 344 -31.32 -1.97 -43.30
N THR A 345 -31.62 -0.83 -43.92
CA THR A 345 -32.91 -0.14 -43.78
C THR A 345 -34.08 -0.84 -44.47
N SER A 346 -33.80 -1.86 -45.30
CA SER A 346 -34.81 -2.63 -46.02
C SER A 346 -35.42 -3.80 -45.22
N GLY A 347 -34.81 -4.19 -44.10
CA GLY A 347 -35.29 -5.27 -43.21
C GLY A 347 -36.14 -4.82 -42.02
N LEU A 348 -36.32 -3.51 -41.83
CA LEU A 348 -37.17 -2.96 -40.77
C LEU A 348 -38.65 -3.01 -41.19
N ARG A 349 -39.53 -3.50 -40.31
CA ARG A 349 -40.98 -3.49 -40.52
C ARG A 349 -41.42 -2.05 -40.81
N LYS A 350 -41.97 -1.82 -42.01
CA LYS A 350 -42.60 -0.53 -42.34
C LYS A 350 -43.83 -0.36 -41.44
N VAL A 351 -43.79 0.67 -40.61
CA VAL A 351 -44.88 1.06 -39.72
C VAL A 351 -46.07 1.48 -40.60
N ASP A 352 -47.20 0.79 -40.42
CA ASP A 352 -48.40 1.08 -41.20
C ASP A 352 -48.96 2.45 -40.81
N LYS A 353 -49.62 3.11 -41.77
CA LYS A 353 -50.10 4.50 -41.65
C LYS A 353 -51.05 4.72 -40.46
N HIS A 354 -51.60 3.65 -39.89
CA HIS A 354 -52.48 3.65 -38.70
C HIS A 354 -51.74 3.67 -37.35
N GLU A 355 -50.45 3.32 -37.32
CA GLU A 355 -49.59 3.30 -36.13
C GLU A 355 -48.79 4.61 -35.94
N MET A 356 -48.90 5.54 -36.90
CA MET A 356 -48.25 6.85 -36.80
C MET A 356 -49.18 7.88 -36.15
N THR A 357 -48.76 8.43 -35.01
CA THR A 357 -49.50 9.43 -34.20
C THR A 357 -49.83 10.75 -34.91
N HIS A 358 -49.34 10.97 -36.14
CA HIS A 358 -49.66 12.14 -36.97
C HIS A 358 -50.65 11.86 -38.12
N LYS A 359 -51.05 10.60 -38.33
CA LYS A 359 -51.98 10.19 -39.41
C LYS A 359 -53.21 9.43 -38.90
N ASN A 360 -53.24 9.02 -37.64
CA ASN A 360 -54.41 8.43 -36.98
C ASN A 360 -54.90 9.33 -35.81
N PRO A 361 -56.00 10.07 -35.98
CA PRO A 361 -56.51 11.02 -34.97
C PRO A 361 -56.99 10.37 -33.66
N ASP A 362 -57.28 9.08 -33.64
CA ASP A 362 -57.85 8.41 -32.46
C ASP A 362 -56.79 8.01 -31.41
N LEU A 363 -55.52 7.88 -31.81
CA LEU A 363 -54.40 7.63 -30.89
C LEU A 363 -53.95 8.89 -30.11
N ARG A 364 -54.51 10.07 -30.40
CA ARG A 364 -54.26 11.32 -29.65
C ARG A 364 -55.26 11.56 -28.51
N LYS A 365 -56.29 10.72 -28.35
CA LYS A 365 -57.39 10.95 -27.40
C LYS A 365 -57.18 10.37 -26.00
N THR A 366 -56.10 9.62 -25.77
CA THR A 366 -55.71 9.11 -24.45
C THR A 366 -54.38 9.72 -24.03
N GLY A 367 -54.44 10.87 -23.35
CA GLY A 367 -53.28 11.41 -22.62
C GLY A 367 -53.01 10.59 -21.35
N PRO A 368 -51.79 10.62 -20.77
CA PRO A 368 -51.51 9.93 -19.53
C PRO A 368 -52.25 10.54 -18.34
N THR A 369 -52.86 9.67 -17.55
CA THR A 369 -53.65 9.94 -16.34
C THR A 369 -52.78 10.50 -15.18
N PRO A 370 -53.29 11.40 -14.32
CA PRO A 370 -52.50 12.03 -13.25
C PRO A 370 -52.20 11.07 -12.07
N GLY A 371 -50.93 10.93 -11.69
CA GLY A 371 -50.52 10.32 -10.42
C GLY A 371 -50.69 11.28 -9.23
N PRO A 372 -50.89 10.79 -7.99
CA PRO A 372 -51.25 11.62 -6.86
C PRO A 372 -50.08 12.51 -6.38
N LYS A 373 -50.37 13.79 -6.10
CA LYS A 373 -49.42 14.81 -5.64
C LYS A 373 -48.91 14.53 -4.22
N PRO A 374 -47.61 14.70 -3.91
CA PRO A 374 -47.16 14.83 -2.54
C PRO A 374 -47.50 16.22 -2.01
N LYS A 375 -48.09 16.27 -0.81
CA LYS A 375 -48.33 17.50 -0.05
C LYS A 375 -47.02 17.98 0.57
N THR A 376 -46.72 19.26 0.40
CA THR A 376 -45.77 20.01 1.23
C THR A 376 -46.42 20.31 2.58
N THR A 377 -45.96 19.64 3.63
CA THR A 377 -46.06 20.11 5.02
C THR A 377 -44.82 19.66 5.78
N SER A 378 -44.26 20.60 6.53
CA SER A 378 -43.11 20.50 7.44
C SER A 378 -43.00 19.21 8.24
N SER A 379 -41.76 18.73 8.41
CA SER A 379 -41.13 18.24 9.65
C SER A 379 -40.14 17.10 9.37
N GLY A 380 -38.94 17.20 9.96
CA GLY A 380 -38.18 16.02 10.40
C GLY A 380 -36.98 15.64 9.56
N VAL A 381 -35.80 16.00 10.08
CA VAL A 381 -34.51 15.36 9.85
C VAL A 381 -34.68 13.83 9.84
N LYS A 382 -34.23 13.15 8.79
CA LYS A 382 -33.89 11.72 8.82
C LYS A 382 -32.89 11.37 7.71
N ASP A 383 -31.76 10.87 8.20
CA ASP A 383 -30.56 10.38 7.52
C ASP A 383 -30.78 9.73 6.15
N GLU A 384 -30.07 10.27 5.17
CA GLU A 384 -29.61 9.51 4.01
C GLU A 384 -28.41 8.67 4.46
N LEU A 385 -28.59 7.35 4.50
CA LEU A 385 -27.60 6.39 4.98
C LEU A 385 -26.33 6.48 4.13
N ALA A 386 -25.33 7.13 4.73
CA ALA A 386 -23.95 7.16 4.28
C ALA A 386 -23.42 5.74 4.05
N VAL A 387 -22.68 5.57 2.95
CA VAL A 387 -21.72 4.48 2.78
C VAL A 387 -20.88 4.39 4.06
N PRO A 388 -20.78 3.23 4.73
CA PRO A 388 -19.99 3.14 5.95
C PRO A 388 -18.53 3.47 5.61
N PRO A 389 -17.90 4.44 6.29
CA PRO A 389 -16.52 4.79 6.04
C PRO A 389 -15.65 3.56 6.33
N LYS A 390 -14.68 3.29 5.45
CA LYS A 390 -13.60 2.32 5.72
C LYS A 390 -13.06 2.61 7.13
N PRO A 391 -12.77 1.58 7.96
CA PRO A 391 -12.16 1.82 9.26
C PRO A 391 -10.84 2.57 9.03
N ALA A 392 -10.80 3.83 9.44
CA ALA A 392 -9.60 4.63 9.43
C ALA A 392 -8.61 3.94 10.38
N LYS A 393 -7.47 3.50 9.85
CA LYS A 393 -6.33 3.12 10.67
C LYS A 393 -6.02 4.30 11.60
N ALA A 394 -5.51 4.03 12.80
CA ALA A 394 -5.26 5.09 13.77
C ALA A 394 -4.31 6.15 13.16
N PRO A 395 -4.60 7.45 13.36
CA PRO A 395 -3.73 8.52 12.91
C PRO A 395 -2.36 8.35 13.56
N ARG A 396 -1.30 8.33 12.74
CA ARG A 396 0.08 8.09 13.18
C ARG A 396 0.94 9.27 12.79
N ILE A 397 1.71 9.78 13.75
CA ILE A 397 2.76 10.79 13.54
C ILE A 397 3.93 10.35 14.40
N GLU A 398 4.90 9.67 13.82
CA GLU A 398 6.08 9.22 14.56
C GLU A 398 7.34 9.15 13.72
N LEU A 399 8.48 9.32 14.39
CA LEU A 399 9.80 9.16 13.82
C LEU A 399 10.29 7.75 14.11
N GLU A 400 10.44 6.95 13.06
CA GLU A 400 11.06 5.63 13.14
C GLU A 400 12.42 5.66 12.47
N ASN A 401 13.48 5.49 13.27
CA ASN A 401 14.87 5.59 12.85
C ASN A 401 15.19 6.97 12.25
N THR A 402 15.09 7.09 10.93
CA THR A 402 15.34 8.32 10.16
C THR A 402 14.10 8.75 9.37
N LYS A 403 12.97 8.06 9.53
CA LYS A 403 11.82 8.25 8.67
C LYS A 403 10.61 8.70 9.49
N TRP A 404 10.08 9.86 9.13
CA TRP A 404 8.84 10.36 9.72
C TRP A 404 7.66 9.75 8.98
N PHE A 405 6.74 9.15 9.71
CA PHE A 405 5.49 8.63 9.20
C PHE A 405 4.36 9.54 9.66
N VAL A 406 3.65 10.15 8.70
CA VAL A 406 2.41 10.90 8.89
C VAL A 406 1.32 10.16 8.15
N GLU A 407 0.56 9.32 8.85
CA GLU A 407 -0.35 8.39 8.21
C GLU A 407 -1.78 8.54 8.73
N ASN A 408 -2.74 8.29 7.83
CA ASN A 408 -4.17 8.18 8.15
C ASN A 408 -4.75 9.40 8.87
N GLN A 409 -4.18 10.58 8.64
CA GLN A 409 -4.69 11.84 9.17
C GLN A 409 -5.92 12.25 8.37
N VAL A 410 -6.99 12.66 9.07
CA VAL A 410 -8.22 13.13 8.43
C VAL A 410 -8.64 14.45 9.08
N ASN A 411 -8.86 15.49 8.27
CA ASN A 411 -9.27 16.83 8.74
C ASN A 411 -8.29 17.45 9.75
N ASN A 412 -6.98 17.22 9.57
CA ASN A 412 -5.96 17.75 10.47
C ASN A 412 -5.08 18.78 9.76
N HIS A 413 -5.25 20.05 10.12
CA HIS A 413 -4.53 21.18 9.53
C HIS A 413 -3.39 21.71 10.39
N SER A 414 -3.14 21.09 11.56
CA SER A 414 -2.18 21.58 12.55
C SER A 414 -0.95 20.66 12.69
N ILE A 415 -0.64 19.87 11.66
CA ILE A 415 0.50 18.96 11.71
C ILE A 415 1.77 19.75 11.41
N VAL A 416 2.62 19.89 12.42
CA VAL A 416 3.92 20.57 12.29
C VAL A 416 5.01 19.61 12.72
N LEU A 417 5.94 19.31 11.81
CA LEU A 417 7.15 18.57 12.12
C LEU A 417 8.29 19.56 12.37
N GLU A 418 8.67 19.69 13.64
CA GLU A 418 9.81 20.50 14.08
C GLU A 418 10.99 19.57 14.44
N GLY A 419 12.22 20.03 14.18
CA GLY A 419 13.44 19.25 14.50
C GLY A 419 13.79 18.15 13.50
N VAL A 420 13.43 18.32 12.22
CA VAL A 420 13.90 17.40 11.16
C VAL A 420 15.40 17.59 10.91
N GLU A 421 16.10 16.50 10.57
CA GLU A 421 17.53 16.49 10.27
C GLU A 421 17.75 16.16 8.79
N LEU A 422 18.94 16.49 8.27
CA LEU A 422 19.33 16.24 6.87
C LEU A 422 19.16 14.79 6.42
N LYS A 423 19.34 13.83 7.32
CA LYS A 423 19.21 12.40 7.04
C LYS A 423 17.75 11.91 7.04
N HIS A 424 16.82 12.76 7.47
CA HIS A 424 15.43 12.36 7.63
C HIS A 424 14.66 12.37 6.30
N THR A 425 13.74 11.43 6.17
CA THR A 425 12.76 11.39 5.07
C THR A 425 11.36 11.41 5.67
N VAL A 426 10.45 12.20 5.11
CA VAL A 426 9.05 12.25 5.58
C VAL A 426 8.15 11.50 4.59
N GLN A 427 7.35 10.58 5.09
CA GLN A 427 6.31 9.90 4.34
C GLN A 427 4.93 10.29 4.87
N VAL A 428 4.10 10.76 3.96
CA VAL A 428 2.73 11.17 4.21
C VAL A 428 1.83 10.22 3.44
N ILE A 429 1.08 9.38 4.14
CA ILE A 429 0.34 8.25 3.53
C ILE A 429 -1.12 8.29 3.97
N ASP A 430 -2.05 8.05 3.04
CA ASP A 430 -3.48 7.89 3.34
C ASP A 430 -4.10 9.09 4.08
N CYS A 431 -3.56 10.31 3.92
CA CYS A 431 -4.06 11.51 4.58
C CYS A 431 -5.14 12.21 3.73
N SER A 432 -6.20 12.69 4.37
CA SER A 432 -7.34 13.33 3.71
C SER A 432 -7.68 14.67 4.35
N ASN A 433 -7.78 15.74 3.56
CA ASN A 433 -8.09 17.09 4.01
C ASN A 433 -7.14 17.55 5.14
N CYS A 434 -5.84 17.52 4.88
CA CYS A 434 -4.82 17.80 5.89
C CYS A 434 -3.83 18.87 5.43
N THR A 435 -3.23 19.55 6.40
CA THR A 435 -2.13 20.49 6.16
C THR A 435 -0.94 20.11 7.02
N LEU A 436 0.20 19.87 6.38
CA LEU A 436 1.44 19.48 7.00
C LEU A 436 2.51 20.55 6.76
N ILE A 437 3.16 21.01 7.83
CA ILE A 437 4.25 21.98 7.76
C ILE A 437 5.52 21.31 8.27
N ILE A 438 6.51 21.14 7.40
CA ILE A 438 7.79 20.52 7.69
C ILE A 438 8.84 21.63 7.76
N LYS A 439 9.27 21.98 8.97
CA LYS A 439 10.24 23.05 9.19
C LYS A 439 11.66 22.50 9.23
N GLY A 440 12.55 23.08 8.44
CA GLY A 440 13.96 22.71 8.36
C GLY A 440 14.34 21.96 7.08
N LYS A 441 15.59 21.48 7.04
CA LYS A 441 16.18 20.84 5.87
C LYS A 441 16.28 19.33 6.07
N LEU A 442 15.74 18.56 5.13
CA LEU A 442 15.69 17.11 5.17
C LEU A 442 16.04 16.50 3.81
N ASN A 443 16.12 15.17 3.76
CA ASN A 443 16.53 14.47 2.55
C ASN A 443 15.43 14.52 1.47
N ALA A 444 14.27 13.96 1.78
CA ALA A 444 13.15 13.82 0.84
C ALA A 444 11.80 13.83 1.54
N VAL A 445 10.75 14.15 0.78
CA VAL A 445 9.35 14.07 1.22
C VAL A 445 8.59 13.25 0.18
N SER A 446 7.76 12.32 0.64
CA SER A 446 6.90 11.52 -0.23
C SER A 446 5.46 11.58 0.24
N LEU A 447 4.56 11.97 -0.66
CA LEU A 447 3.12 12.04 -0.47
C LEU A 447 2.44 10.93 -1.27
N SER A 448 1.77 10.00 -0.60
CA SER A 448 1.19 8.81 -1.24
C SER A 448 -0.28 8.61 -0.86
N ASN A 449 -1.13 8.36 -1.86
CA ASN A 449 -2.56 8.07 -1.68
C ASN A 449 -3.32 9.11 -0.83
N CYS A 450 -2.95 10.39 -0.94
CA CYS A 450 -3.55 11.47 -0.17
C CYS A 450 -4.60 12.25 -0.96
N LYS A 451 -5.59 12.82 -0.27
CA LYS A 451 -6.69 13.57 -0.90
C LYS A 451 -6.86 14.94 -0.25
N ARG A 452 -6.82 16.04 -1.01
CA ARG A 452 -6.92 17.41 -0.47
C ARG A 452 -5.88 17.66 0.63
N THR A 453 -4.66 17.20 0.42
CA THR A 453 -3.58 17.32 1.41
C THR A 453 -2.53 18.28 0.89
N SER A 454 -2.20 19.28 1.71
CA SER A 454 -1.19 20.28 1.40
C SER A 454 0.04 20.10 2.30
N VAL A 455 1.22 20.12 1.70
CA VAL A 455 2.49 20.00 2.40
C VAL A 455 3.34 21.23 2.11
N VAL A 456 3.79 21.88 3.17
CA VAL A 456 4.75 23.00 3.13
C VAL A 456 6.09 22.50 3.63
N VAL A 457 7.15 22.72 2.87
CA VAL A 457 8.51 22.29 3.22
C VAL A 457 9.51 23.42 2.99
N ASP A 458 10.49 23.55 3.89
CA ASP A 458 11.53 24.55 3.72
C ASP A 458 12.54 24.15 2.63
N ALA A 459 13.33 23.11 2.88
CA ALA A 459 14.37 22.69 1.94
C ALA A 459 14.55 21.17 1.89
N LEU A 460 14.75 20.65 0.67
CA LEU A 460 15.01 19.25 0.37
C LEU A 460 16.35 19.06 -0.32
N VAL A 461 17.04 17.97 0.03
CA VAL A 461 18.31 17.60 -0.60
C VAL A 461 18.10 16.79 -1.88
N ALA A 462 17.10 15.90 -1.90
CA ALA A 462 16.90 14.92 -2.97
C ALA A 462 15.66 15.18 -3.83
N ALA A 463 14.45 14.87 -3.35
CA ALA A 463 13.25 15.04 -4.17
C ALA A 463 11.99 15.19 -3.31
N PHE A 464 10.96 15.76 -3.92
CA PHE A 464 9.58 15.69 -3.46
C PHE A 464 8.80 14.74 -4.38
N ASP A 465 8.41 13.58 -3.86
CA ASP A 465 7.62 12.59 -4.60
C ASP A 465 6.13 12.69 -4.25
N ILE A 466 5.27 12.70 -5.25
CA ILE A 466 3.81 12.77 -5.12
C ILE A 466 3.20 11.67 -5.96
N THR A 467 2.53 10.72 -5.32
CA THR A 467 2.03 9.52 -6.00
C THR A 467 0.58 9.22 -5.61
N LYS A 468 -0.29 8.97 -6.60
CA LYS A 468 -1.70 8.60 -6.37
C LYS A 468 -2.48 9.59 -5.51
N CYS A 469 -2.21 10.89 -5.65
CA CYS A 469 -2.87 11.93 -4.85
C CYS A 469 -3.92 12.69 -5.66
N SER A 470 -4.96 13.19 -4.99
CA SER A 470 -5.98 14.04 -5.62
C SER A 470 -6.10 15.39 -4.91
N ASN A 471 -6.11 16.49 -5.66
CA ASN A 471 -6.17 17.87 -5.17
C ASN A 471 -5.08 18.18 -4.13
N PHE A 472 -3.82 17.87 -4.44
CA PHE A 472 -2.72 18.12 -3.51
C PHE A 472 -2.21 19.57 -3.59
N GLY A 473 -1.60 20.04 -2.51
CA GLY A 473 -0.79 21.27 -2.52
C GLY A 473 0.65 20.98 -2.11
N CYS A 474 1.62 21.46 -2.87
CA CYS A 474 3.03 21.40 -2.51
C CYS A 474 3.57 22.82 -2.48
N GLN A 475 4.14 23.26 -1.35
CA GLN A 475 4.76 24.57 -1.23
C GLN A 475 6.19 24.43 -0.73
N VAL A 476 7.13 24.96 -1.52
CA VAL A 476 8.56 24.97 -1.22
C VAL A 476 8.93 26.39 -0.78
N MET A 477 9.45 26.54 0.43
CA MET A 477 9.80 27.85 0.97
C MET A 477 11.22 28.28 0.58
N ASP A 478 12.16 27.35 0.47
CA ASP A 478 13.56 27.63 0.14
C ASP A 478 14.05 26.83 -1.08
N TYR A 479 14.43 25.55 -0.95
CA TYR A 479 15.04 24.83 -2.08
C TYR A 479 14.54 23.39 -2.26
N VAL A 480 14.20 23.01 -3.49
CA VAL A 480 14.07 21.61 -3.89
C VAL A 480 14.69 21.40 -5.28
N PRO A 481 15.50 20.36 -5.52
CA PRO A 481 16.08 20.13 -6.84
C PRO A 481 15.10 19.43 -7.80
N MET A 482 14.24 18.54 -7.32
CA MET A 482 13.34 17.74 -8.16
C MET A 482 11.98 17.49 -7.50
N ILE A 483 10.92 17.55 -8.30
CA ILE A 483 9.56 17.17 -7.91
C ILE A 483 9.05 16.13 -8.91
N VAL A 484 8.57 14.99 -8.39
CA VAL A 484 8.01 13.91 -9.20
C VAL A 484 6.53 13.77 -8.87
N VAL A 485 5.68 13.81 -9.90
CA VAL A 485 4.23 13.66 -9.78
C VAL A 485 3.78 12.48 -10.64
N ASP A 486 3.30 11.41 -10.00
CA ASP A 486 2.85 10.20 -10.67
C ASP A 486 1.41 9.83 -10.28
N GLN A 487 0.57 9.53 -11.27
CA GLN A 487 -0.81 9.08 -11.07
C GLN A 487 -1.65 10.05 -10.21
N CYS A 488 -1.49 11.35 -10.37
CA CYS A 488 -2.21 12.35 -9.58
C CYS A 488 -3.30 13.06 -10.37
N ASP A 489 -4.36 13.49 -9.69
CA ASP A 489 -5.48 14.21 -10.31
C ASP A 489 -5.75 15.53 -9.57
N GLY A 490 -5.38 16.64 -10.19
CA GLY A 490 -5.47 17.97 -9.61
C GLY A 490 -4.36 18.23 -8.58
N GLY A 491 -3.59 19.29 -8.81
CA GLY A 491 -2.59 19.71 -7.83
C GLY A 491 -1.89 21.02 -8.18
N ALA A 492 -1.46 21.72 -7.14
CA ALA A 492 -0.71 22.97 -7.28
C ALA A 492 0.65 22.86 -6.59
N VAL A 493 1.70 23.23 -7.32
CA VAL A 493 3.09 23.29 -6.83
C VAL A 493 3.50 24.76 -6.75
N TYR A 494 3.90 25.24 -5.58
CA TYR A 494 4.39 26.59 -5.36
C TYR A 494 5.90 26.55 -5.10
N LEU A 495 6.66 27.19 -5.99
CA LEU A 495 8.10 27.26 -5.88
C LEU A 495 8.53 28.53 -5.15
N SER A 496 9.72 28.52 -4.56
CA SER A 496 10.36 29.72 -4.04
C SER A 496 11.24 30.39 -5.11
N LYS A 497 11.73 31.61 -4.83
CA LYS A 497 12.71 32.29 -5.68
C LYS A 497 14.04 31.50 -5.80
N ASN A 498 14.36 30.67 -4.81
CA ASN A 498 15.58 29.86 -4.80
C ASN A 498 15.40 28.50 -5.50
N SER A 499 14.14 28.09 -5.76
CA SER A 499 13.77 26.82 -6.41
C SER A 499 13.43 26.97 -7.91
N LEU A 500 13.89 28.02 -8.59
CA LEU A 500 13.56 28.21 -10.02
C LEU A 500 14.21 27.17 -10.95
N LYS A 501 15.22 26.44 -10.46
CA LYS A 501 15.92 25.36 -11.19
C LYS A 501 15.34 23.98 -10.92
N THR A 502 14.21 23.88 -10.23
CA THR A 502 13.58 22.60 -9.91
C THR A 502 13.15 21.90 -11.18
N GLU A 503 13.55 20.63 -11.32
CA GLU A 503 13.04 19.75 -12.38
C GLU A 503 11.72 19.13 -11.93
N ILE A 504 10.69 19.21 -12.77
CA ILE A 504 9.37 18.64 -12.48
C ILE A 504 9.09 17.54 -13.50
N THR A 505 8.96 16.31 -13.02
CA THR A 505 8.60 15.15 -13.85
C THR A 505 7.17 14.72 -13.56
N THR A 506 6.36 14.59 -14.59
CA THR A 506 4.95 14.18 -14.46
C THR A 506 4.67 12.92 -15.26
N SER A 507 3.95 11.97 -14.64
CA SER A 507 3.51 10.72 -15.27
C SER A 507 2.05 10.46 -14.94
N ASN A 508 1.25 10.16 -15.97
CA ASN A 508 -0.18 9.82 -15.82
C ASN A 508 -0.95 10.75 -14.85
N SER A 509 -0.72 12.06 -14.96
CA SER A 509 -1.29 13.04 -14.04
C SER A 509 -2.01 14.16 -14.79
N SER A 510 -3.11 14.64 -14.21
CA SER A 510 -4.00 15.66 -14.79
C SER A 510 -4.14 16.88 -13.88
N SER A 511 -4.49 18.02 -14.48
CA SER A 511 -4.80 19.30 -13.84
C SER A 511 -3.69 19.80 -12.89
N LEU A 512 -2.45 19.80 -13.37
CA LEU A 512 -1.28 20.21 -12.59
C LEU A 512 -0.83 21.63 -12.93
N ASN A 513 -0.73 22.47 -11.89
CA ASN A 513 -0.36 23.87 -12.05
C ASN A 513 0.89 24.18 -11.21
N VAL A 514 1.86 24.87 -11.82
CA VAL A 514 3.10 25.31 -11.18
C VAL A 514 3.05 26.82 -11.00
N ASN A 515 3.12 27.27 -9.76
CA ASN A 515 3.11 28.67 -9.37
C ASN A 515 4.55 29.12 -9.15
N VAL A 516 5.02 29.98 -10.05
CA VAL A 516 6.39 30.51 -10.05
C VAL A 516 6.36 31.93 -9.49
N PRO A 517 7.20 32.26 -8.48
CA PRO A 517 7.17 33.58 -7.86
C PRO A 517 7.72 34.65 -8.81
N THR A 518 7.01 35.78 -8.91
CA THR A 518 7.44 36.95 -9.66
C THR A 518 8.30 37.89 -8.79
N GLU A 519 8.89 38.92 -9.40
CA GLU A 519 9.73 39.89 -8.67
C GLU A 519 8.92 40.63 -7.59
N ASP A 520 7.65 40.94 -7.90
CA ASP A 520 6.70 41.68 -7.06
C ASP A 520 6.17 40.87 -5.86
N GLY A 521 6.49 39.58 -5.77
CA GLY A 521 6.04 38.69 -4.69
C GLY A 521 4.70 38.02 -4.94
N ASP A 522 4.13 38.19 -6.12
CA ASP A 522 2.99 37.42 -6.62
C ASP A 522 3.45 36.10 -7.26
N TYR A 523 2.49 35.26 -7.66
CA TYR A 523 2.77 34.00 -8.35
C TYR A 523 2.20 34.02 -9.77
N ALA A 524 3.03 33.65 -10.74
CA ALA A 524 2.60 33.36 -12.09
C ALA A 524 2.27 31.87 -12.19
N GLU A 525 0.99 31.57 -12.42
CA GLU A 525 0.52 30.21 -12.62
C GLU A 525 0.88 29.72 -14.02
N ARG A 526 1.43 28.50 -14.10
CA ARG A 526 1.83 27.81 -15.33
C ARG A 526 1.25 26.40 -15.31
N ALA A 527 0.26 26.14 -16.17
CA ALA A 527 -0.29 24.81 -16.33
C ALA A 527 0.75 23.87 -16.98
N ILE A 528 0.89 22.66 -16.46
CA ILE A 528 1.71 21.61 -17.08
C ILE A 528 0.91 21.03 -18.25
N PRO A 529 1.46 20.98 -19.47
CA PRO A 529 0.77 20.39 -20.62
C PRO A 529 0.49 18.90 -20.41
N GLU A 530 -0.75 18.48 -20.64
CA GLU A 530 -1.19 17.09 -20.45
C GLU A 530 -1.28 16.31 -21.77
N GLN A 531 -1.44 17.02 -22.89
CA GLN A 531 -1.68 16.41 -24.18
C GLN A 531 -0.39 16.27 -24.97
N ILE A 532 -0.05 15.03 -25.35
CA ILE A 532 1.06 14.72 -26.23
C ILE A 532 0.48 14.29 -27.58
N LYS A 533 0.94 14.93 -28.65
CA LYS A 533 0.59 14.58 -30.02
C LYS A 533 1.64 13.65 -30.59
N HIS A 534 1.19 12.50 -31.09
CA HIS A 534 2.04 11.52 -31.75
C HIS A 534 1.82 11.56 -33.27
N ARG A 535 2.90 11.48 -34.05
CA ARG A 535 2.86 11.36 -35.51
C ARG A 535 3.91 10.36 -35.97
N ILE A 536 3.63 9.66 -37.08
CA ILE A 536 4.64 8.90 -37.81
C ILE A 536 5.25 9.82 -38.87
N ASN A 537 6.57 9.97 -38.88
CA ASN A 537 7.26 10.80 -39.87
C ASN A 537 7.40 10.06 -41.22
N GLU A 538 7.89 10.75 -42.25
CA GLU A 538 8.10 10.18 -43.59
C GLU A 538 9.11 9.00 -43.60
N LYS A 539 9.90 8.85 -42.54
CA LYS A 539 10.85 7.74 -42.34
C LYS A 539 10.25 6.56 -41.58
N GLY A 540 8.98 6.64 -41.16
CA GLY A 540 8.30 5.60 -40.38
C GLY A 540 8.58 5.65 -38.87
N GLU A 541 9.22 6.71 -38.37
CA GLU A 541 9.58 6.85 -36.94
C GLU A 541 8.47 7.59 -36.17
N LEU A 542 8.27 7.20 -34.91
CA LEU A 542 7.34 7.86 -33.99
C LEU A 542 7.94 9.16 -33.45
N VAL A 543 7.29 10.28 -33.74
CA VAL A 543 7.62 11.61 -33.21
C VAL A 543 6.52 12.05 -32.25
N SER A 544 6.90 12.55 -31.08
CA SER A 544 5.98 13.03 -30.04
C SER A 544 6.24 14.50 -29.75
N GLU A 545 5.18 15.31 -29.77
CA GLU A 545 5.23 16.75 -29.52
C GLU A 545 4.25 17.12 -28.41
N ILE A 546 4.63 18.05 -27.55
CA ILE A 546 3.76 18.55 -26.47
C ILE A 546 2.76 19.54 -27.08
N VAL A 547 1.46 19.34 -26.80
CA VAL A 547 0.40 20.28 -27.18
C VAL A 547 0.16 21.23 -26.02
N ARG A 548 0.37 22.52 -26.26
CA ARG A 548 0.04 23.59 -25.31
C ARG A 548 -1.27 24.24 -25.73
N HIS A 549 -2.17 24.39 -24.77
CA HIS A 549 -3.35 25.25 -24.90
C HIS A 549 -2.98 26.53 -24.15
N GLU A 550 -2.48 27.53 -24.87
CA GLU A 550 -2.08 28.84 -24.31
C GLU A 550 -3.27 29.78 -24.12
#